data_AF-A0AAE1W8P6-F1
#
_entry.id   AF-A0AAE1W8P6-F1
#
_cell.length_a   1.000
_cell.length_b   1.000
_cell.length_c   1.000
_cell.angle_alpha   90.00
_cell.angle_beta   90.00
_cell.angle_gamma   90.00
#
_symmetry.space_group_name_H-M   'P 1'
#
loop_
_entity.id
_entity.type
_entity.pdbx_description
1 polymer ?
#
loop_
_entity_poly.entity_id
_entity_poly.type
_entity_poly.pdbx_seq_one_letter_code
_entity_poly.pdbx_strand_id
1 'polypeptide(L)'
;MMTVKANEDETNFLSIMSTTDHHHHRLLRKAVSDVTNEISKLGKDLESIIELDETILEAECECCGLKEECSEEYISRIRNSHSGKWVCGLCSEAVKERLNRQVGIEEAMITHTNFVQEFNNTTRLNPSCH
;
A
#
# COMPACT_ATOMS: atom_id res chain seq x y z
N MET A 1 -45.02 -51.12 52.59
CA MET A 1 -44.39 -51.54 51.31
C MET A 1 -45.35 -51.11 50.21
N MET A 2 -45.05 -50.23 49.27
CA MET A 2 -43.77 -49.85 48.66
C MET A 2 -43.83 -48.36 48.24
N THR A 3 -42.81 -47.59 48.57
CA THR A 3 -42.55 -46.26 48.01
C THR A 3 -42.02 -46.41 46.59
N VAL A 4 -42.68 -45.81 45.58
CA VAL A 4 -42.15 -45.75 44.21
C VAL A 4 -41.43 -44.41 44.04
N LYS A 5 -40.11 -44.48 43.90
CA LYS A 5 -39.20 -43.37 43.59
C LYS A 5 -39.38 -43.00 42.11
N ALA A 6 -39.94 -41.84 41.80
CA ALA A 6 -40.12 -41.38 40.42
C ALA A 6 -40.21 -39.85 40.32
N ASN A 7 -39.36 -39.12 41.06
CA ASN A 7 -39.30 -37.65 41.02
C ASN A 7 -37.87 -37.09 41.06
N GLU A 8 -36.90 -37.85 41.53
CA GLU A 8 -35.47 -37.46 41.58
C GLU A 8 -34.77 -37.62 40.22
N ASP A 9 -35.17 -38.61 39.40
CA ASP A 9 -34.52 -38.88 38.12
C ASP A 9 -34.93 -37.88 37.00
N GLU A 10 -36.21 -37.49 36.93
CA GLU A 10 -36.68 -36.48 35.96
C GLU A 10 -36.16 -35.08 36.28
N THR A 11 -36.09 -34.71 37.57
CA THR A 11 -35.56 -33.42 38.02
C THR A 11 -34.06 -33.31 37.76
N ASN A 12 -33.30 -34.40 37.93
CA ASN A 12 -31.89 -34.47 37.60
C ASN A 12 -31.65 -34.32 36.07
N PHE A 13 -32.47 -34.96 35.24
CA PHE A 13 -32.39 -34.83 33.77
C PHE A 13 -32.66 -33.41 33.26
N LEU A 14 -33.72 -32.77 33.77
CA LEU A 14 -34.04 -31.36 33.48
C LEU A 14 -32.92 -30.40 33.89
N SER A 15 -32.29 -30.65 35.05
CA SER A 15 -31.17 -29.84 35.54
C SER A 15 -29.90 -30.03 34.70
N ILE A 16 -29.61 -31.24 34.22
CA ILE A 16 -28.50 -31.52 33.29
C ILE A 16 -28.73 -30.83 31.94
N MET A 17 -29.96 -30.88 31.41
CA MET A 17 -30.29 -30.21 30.15
C MET A 17 -30.15 -28.68 30.27
N SER A 18 -30.67 -28.08 31.35
CA SER A 18 -30.54 -26.64 31.62
C SER A 18 -29.10 -26.18 31.79
N THR A 19 -28.26 -26.96 32.47
CA THR A 19 -26.82 -26.66 32.62
C THR A 19 -26.07 -26.80 31.30
N THR A 20 -26.46 -27.75 30.45
CA THR A 20 -25.90 -27.94 29.10
C THR A 20 -26.27 -26.78 28.19
N ASP A 21 -27.51 -26.31 28.22
CA ASP A 21 -27.96 -25.11 27.48
C ASP A 21 -27.22 -23.85 27.95
N HIS A 22 -27.06 -23.69 29.26
CA HIS A 22 -26.32 -22.57 29.83
C HIS A 22 -24.83 -22.61 29.46
N HIS A 23 -24.25 -23.82 29.36
CA HIS A 23 -22.89 -24.03 28.88
C HIS A 23 -22.77 -23.72 27.38
N HIS A 24 -23.72 -24.19 26.56
CA HIS A 24 -23.75 -23.94 25.11
C HIS A 24 -23.87 -22.46 24.80
N HIS A 25 -24.77 -21.76 25.49
CA HIS A 25 -24.93 -20.31 25.37
C HIS A 25 -23.67 -19.54 25.78
N ARG A 26 -22.94 -20.01 26.81
CA ARG A 26 -21.66 -19.42 27.21
C ARG A 26 -20.57 -19.63 26.14
N LEU A 27 -20.49 -20.82 25.54
CA LEU A 27 -19.55 -21.10 24.45
C LEU A 27 -19.84 -20.24 23.23
N LEU A 28 -21.11 -20.12 22.84
CA LEU A 28 -21.53 -19.26 21.73
C LEU A 28 -21.18 -17.80 21.99
N ARG A 29 -21.46 -17.28 23.19
CA ARG A 29 -21.07 -15.90 23.58
C ARG A 29 -19.56 -15.70 23.51
N LYS A 30 -18.77 -16.70 23.96
CA LYS A 30 -17.32 -16.63 23.89
C LYS A 30 -16.84 -16.62 22.44
N ALA A 31 -17.33 -17.53 21.60
CA ALA A 31 -16.99 -17.57 20.17
C ALA A 31 -17.35 -16.26 19.46
N VAL A 32 -18.52 -15.69 19.74
CA VAL A 32 -18.93 -14.38 19.20
C VAL A 32 -17.99 -13.28 19.69
N SER A 33 -17.63 -13.26 20.97
CA SER A 33 -16.69 -12.28 21.52
C SER A 33 -15.31 -12.40 20.88
N ASP A 34 -14.78 -13.62 20.74
CA ASP A 34 -13.47 -13.89 20.16
C ASP A 34 -13.45 -13.42 18.69
N VAL A 35 -14.48 -13.76 17.92
CA VAL A 35 -14.63 -13.31 16.52
C VAL A 35 -14.78 -11.79 16.42
N THR A 36 -15.57 -11.17 17.30
CA THR A 36 -15.77 -9.71 17.30
C THR A 36 -14.47 -8.98 17.58
N ASN A 37 -13.64 -9.49 18.50
CA ASN A 37 -12.34 -8.93 18.80
C ASN A 37 -11.38 -9.04 17.62
N GLU A 38 -11.33 -10.18 16.94
CA GLU A 38 -10.51 -10.37 15.74
C GLU A 38 -10.97 -9.45 14.59
N ILE A 39 -12.29 -9.33 14.35
CA ILE A 39 -12.84 -8.38 13.37
C ILE A 39 -12.42 -6.95 13.70
N SER A 40 -12.54 -6.55 14.97
CA SER A 40 -12.17 -5.20 15.42
C SER A 40 -10.68 -4.93 15.25
N LYS A 41 -9.84 -5.95 15.44
CA LYS A 41 -8.39 -5.86 15.25
C LYS A 41 -8.05 -5.72 13.76
N LEU A 42 -8.61 -6.57 12.91
CA LEU A 42 -8.41 -6.50 11.46
C LEU A 42 -8.89 -5.16 10.88
N GLY A 43 -9.98 -4.61 11.39
CA GLY A 43 -10.46 -3.27 11.01
C GLY A 43 -9.42 -2.18 11.28
N LYS A 44 -8.77 -2.21 12.45
CA LYS A 44 -7.71 -1.24 12.82
C LYS A 44 -6.44 -1.43 12.01
N ASP A 45 -6.04 -2.68 11.74
CA ASP A 45 -4.87 -2.97 10.92
C ASP A 45 -5.08 -2.45 9.49
N LEU A 46 -6.30 -2.59 8.94
CA LEU A 46 -6.67 -2.05 7.63
C LEU A 46 -6.70 -0.52 7.62
N GLU A 47 -7.25 0.12 8.66
CA GLU A 47 -7.23 1.59 8.81
C GLU A 47 -5.79 2.13 8.82
N SER A 48 -4.88 1.43 9.51
CA SER A 48 -3.45 1.78 9.55
C SER A 48 -2.76 1.62 8.18
N ILE A 49 -3.18 0.66 7.35
CA ILE A 49 -2.67 0.48 5.98
C ILE A 49 -3.23 1.56 5.05
N ILE A 50 -4.49 1.98 5.24
CA ILE A 50 -5.10 3.06 4.45
C ILE A 50 -4.43 4.41 4.78
N GLU A 51 -3.99 4.63 6.01
CA GLU A 51 -3.16 5.81 6.37
C GLU A 51 -1.77 5.81 5.71
N LEU A 52 -1.34 4.69 5.10
CA LEU A 52 -0.14 4.55 4.27
C LEU A 52 -0.45 4.63 2.76
N ASP A 53 -1.59 5.20 2.35
CA ASP A 53 -1.91 5.48 0.94
C ASP A 53 -0.84 6.39 0.33
N GLU A 54 0.24 5.77 -0.16
CA GLU A 54 1.16 6.38 -1.09
C GLU A 54 0.36 6.68 -2.35
N THR A 55 -0.14 7.91 -2.45
CA THR A 55 -0.82 8.39 -3.64
C THR A 55 0.10 8.22 -4.85
N ILE A 56 -0.17 7.22 -5.68
CA ILE A 56 0.57 6.95 -6.92
C ILE A 56 -0.03 7.79 -8.04
N LEU A 57 0.83 8.52 -8.75
CA LEU A 57 0.48 9.39 -9.87
C LEU A 57 1.27 8.99 -11.11
N GLU A 58 0.63 9.07 -12.28
CA GLU A 58 1.35 9.01 -13.57
C GLU A 58 2.05 10.36 -13.79
N ALA A 59 3.37 10.35 -13.95
CA ALA A 59 4.17 11.55 -14.15
C ALA A 59 5.05 11.44 -15.40
N GLU A 60 4.99 12.44 -16.27
CA GLU A 60 5.75 12.48 -17.52
C GLU A 60 7.04 13.30 -17.36
N CYS A 61 8.18 12.68 -17.60
CA CYS A 61 9.51 13.30 -17.48
C CYS A 61 9.66 14.49 -18.44
N GLU A 62 9.98 15.66 -17.87
CA GLU A 62 10.12 16.91 -18.63
C GLU A 62 11.35 16.94 -19.56
N CYS A 63 12.28 15.98 -19.42
CA CYS A 63 13.44 15.84 -20.30
C CYS A 63 13.17 14.95 -21.52
N CYS A 64 12.51 13.81 -21.32
CA CYS A 64 12.45 12.73 -22.32
C CYS A 64 11.04 12.25 -22.69
N GLY A 65 10.00 12.72 -21.99
CA GLY A 65 8.61 12.30 -22.22
C GLY A 65 8.30 10.88 -21.71
N LEU A 66 9.21 10.22 -20.99
CA LEU A 66 8.92 8.93 -20.36
C LEU A 66 7.90 9.12 -19.24
N LYS A 67 6.84 8.32 -19.26
CA LYS A 67 5.83 8.26 -18.21
C LYS A 67 6.17 7.17 -17.20
N GLU A 68 6.12 7.51 -15.92
CA GLU A 68 6.35 6.59 -14.80
C GLU A 68 5.22 6.74 -13.77
N GLU A 69 4.80 5.63 -13.16
CA GLU A 69 3.95 5.64 -11.98
C GLU A 69 4.82 5.88 -10.75
N CYS A 70 4.55 6.93 -9.98
CA CYS A 70 5.39 7.37 -8.87
C CYS A 70 4.55 7.87 -7.70
N SER A 71 5.03 7.66 -6.47
CA SER A 71 4.38 8.27 -5.30
C SER A 71 4.53 9.80 -5.33
N GLU A 72 3.50 10.50 -4.85
CA GLU A 72 3.50 11.97 -4.78
C GLU A 72 4.69 12.52 -3.96
N GLU A 73 5.06 11.81 -2.89
CA GLU A 73 6.24 12.14 -2.09
C GLU A 73 7.54 12.04 -2.91
N TYR A 74 7.68 11.00 -3.72
CA TYR A 74 8.84 10.85 -4.59
C TYR A 74 8.89 11.93 -5.67
N ILE A 75 7.74 12.25 -6.29
CA ILE A 75 7.63 13.36 -7.27
C ILE A 75 8.09 14.68 -6.65
N SER A 76 7.61 14.98 -5.44
CA SER A 76 7.96 16.19 -4.70
C SER A 76 9.46 16.26 -4.40
N ARG A 77 10.07 15.17 -3.94
CA ARG A 77 11.53 15.09 -3.68
C ARG A 77 12.36 15.33 -4.94
N ILE A 78 11.95 14.75 -6.07
CA ILE A 78 12.64 14.95 -7.35
C ILE A 78 12.53 16.40 -7.81
N ARG A 79 11.33 17.00 -7.78
CA ARG A 79 11.14 18.42 -8.13
C ARG A 79 12.03 19.34 -7.31
N ASN A 80 12.12 19.11 -6.00
CA ASN A 80 12.97 19.90 -5.10
C ASN A 80 14.46 19.81 -5.46
N SER A 81 14.90 18.71 -6.07
CA SER A 81 16.30 18.47 -6.43
C SER A 81 16.67 18.88 -7.87
N HIS A 82 15.68 19.17 -8.72
CA HIS A 82 15.85 19.37 -10.17
C HIS A 82 15.17 20.66 -10.66
N SER A 83 15.38 21.77 -9.95
CA SER A 83 14.83 23.09 -10.32
C SER A 83 13.30 23.11 -10.49
N GLY A 84 12.58 22.36 -9.67
CA GLY A 84 11.11 22.26 -9.71
C GLY A 84 10.56 21.32 -10.78
N LYS A 85 11.42 20.69 -11.59
CA LYS A 85 11.02 19.81 -12.68
C LYS A 85 10.95 18.35 -12.25
N TRP A 86 9.96 17.63 -12.77
CA TRP A 86 9.92 16.19 -12.66
C TRP A 86 10.81 15.54 -13.73
N VAL A 87 11.70 14.65 -13.30
CA VAL A 87 12.57 13.86 -14.17
C VAL A 87 12.50 12.38 -13.80
N CYS A 88 12.47 11.51 -14.80
CA CYS A 88 12.49 10.07 -14.57
C CYS A 88 13.80 9.61 -13.93
N GLY A 89 13.81 8.40 -13.38
CA GLY A 89 14.98 7.85 -12.67
C GLY A 89 16.27 7.91 -13.50
N LEU A 90 16.20 7.60 -14.80
CA LEU A 90 17.37 7.63 -15.70
C LEU A 90 17.87 9.05 -15.98
N CYS A 91 16.96 10.00 -16.20
CA CYS A 91 17.33 11.41 -16.40
C CYS A 91 17.91 12.03 -15.12
N SER A 92 17.38 11.67 -13.94
CA SER A 92 17.93 12.06 -12.65
C SER A 92 19.40 11.65 -12.52
N GLU A 93 19.74 10.38 -12.78
CA GLU A 93 21.14 9.92 -12.70
C GLU A 93 22.04 10.62 -13.73
N ALA A 94 21.55 10.85 -14.94
CA ALA A 94 22.30 11.55 -15.99
C ALA A 94 22.54 13.04 -15.67
N VAL A 95 21.61 13.70 -14.97
CA VAL A 95 21.76 15.08 -14.48
C VAL A 95 22.74 15.12 -13.31
N LYS A 96 22.65 14.16 -12.37
CA LYS A 96 23.64 14.02 -11.27
C LYS A 96 25.06 13.82 -11.79
N GLU A 97 25.24 13.03 -12.84
CA GLU A 97 26.57 12.85 -13.47
C GLU A 97 27.12 14.18 -14.03
N ARG A 98 26.25 15.02 -14.60
CA ARG A 98 26.63 16.34 -15.13
C ARG A 98 26.97 17.32 -14.00
N LEU A 99 26.22 17.32 -12.90
CA LEU A 99 26.53 18.13 -11.71
C LEU A 99 27.94 17.87 -11.17
N ASN A 100 28.37 16.60 -11.18
CA ASN A 100 29.72 16.23 -10.75
C ASN A 100 30.83 16.86 -11.63
N ARG A 101 30.48 17.41 -12.80
CA ARG A 101 31.38 18.18 -13.68
C ARG A 101 31.39 19.69 -13.37
N GLN A 102 30.97 20.08 -12.16
CA GLN A 102 31.02 21.44 -11.59
C GLN A 102 30.12 22.48 -12.27
N VAL A 103 28.98 22.06 -12.83
CA VAL A 103 27.92 22.95 -13.34
C VAL A 103 26.79 23.07 -12.33
N GLY A 104 26.08 24.21 -12.33
CA GLY A 104 24.89 24.38 -11.48
C GLY A 104 23.74 23.46 -11.91
N ILE A 105 22.77 23.19 -11.03
CA ILE A 105 21.63 22.30 -11.33
C ILE A 105 20.86 22.72 -12.58
N GLU A 106 20.60 24.02 -12.75
CA GLU A 106 19.88 24.52 -13.92
C GLU A 106 20.66 24.25 -15.22
N GLU A 107 21.98 24.45 -15.20
CA GLU A 107 22.85 24.23 -16.35
C GLU A 107 23.00 22.74 -16.68
N ALA A 108 23.12 21.89 -15.65
CA ALA A 108 23.12 20.44 -15.81
C ALA A 108 21.81 19.95 -16.44
N MET A 109 20.68 20.48 -15.98
CA MET A 109 19.35 20.20 -16.52
C MET A 109 19.24 20.63 -17.98
N ILE A 110 19.57 21.88 -18.32
CA ILE A 110 19.52 22.40 -19.70
C ILE A 110 20.39 21.56 -20.63
N THR A 111 21.62 21.26 -20.21
CA THR A 111 22.56 20.45 -21.01
C THR A 111 22.02 19.05 -21.25
N HIS A 112 21.40 18.43 -20.25
CA HIS A 112 20.78 17.11 -20.39
C HIS A 112 19.54 17.15 -21.30
N THR A 113 18.64 18.11 -21.11
CA THR A 113 17.45 18.28 -21.94
C THR A 113 17.81 18.45 -23.41
N ASN A 114 18.81 19.28 -23.74
CA ASN A 114 19.28 19.47 -25.10
C ASN A 114 19.80 18.16 -25.71
N PHE A 115 20.60 17.40 -24.95
CA PHE A 115 21.11 16.10 -25.39
C PHE A 115 19.98 15.10 -25.68
N VAL A 116 18.97 15.03 -24.81
CA VAL A 116 17.83 14.12 -24.99
C VAL A 116 16.98 14.53 -26.18
N GLN A 117 16.74 15.83 -26.38
CA GLN A 117 16.01 16.35 -27.54
C GLN A 117 16.75 16.03 -28.84
N GLU A 118 18.06 16.24 -28.89
CA GLU A 118 18.90 15.88 -30.03
C GLU A 118 18.81 14.37 -30.31
N PHE A 119 19.03 13.53 -29.29
CA PHE A 119 18.95 12.08 -29.41
C PHE A 119 17.58 11.60 -29.91
N ASN A 120 16.49 12.17 -29.39
CA ASN A 120 15.14 11.81 -29.83
C ASN A 120 14.89 12.23 -31.29
N ASN A 121 15.40 13.39 -31.70
CA ASN A 121 15.27 13.88 -33.08
C ASN A 121 16.11 13.07 -34.08
N THR A 122 17.30 12.60 -33.69
CA THR A 122 18.21 11.88 -34.60
C THR A 122 18.00 10.38 -34.62
N THR A 123 17.63 9.79 -33.48
CA THR A 123 17.68 8.33 -33.28
C THR A 123 16.29 7.69 -33.18
N ARG A 124 15.28 8.39 -32.65
CA ARG A 124 13.89 7.85 -32.60
C ARG A 124 13.09 8.14 -33.87
N LEU A 125 13.39 9.22 -34.59
CA LEU A 125 12.71 9.59 -35.84
C LEU A 125 13.35 9.00 -37.11
N ASN A 126 14.43 8.22 -36.99
CA ASN A 126 15.03 7.51 -38.11
C ASN A 126 15.07 5.99 -37.85
N PRO A 127 14.01 5.23 -38.21
CA PRO A 127 13.97 3.78 -38.04
C PRO A 127 14.90 2.98 -38.96
N SER A 128 15.69 3.59 -39.85
CA SER A 128 16.58 2.85 -40.74
C SER A 128 18.03 2.94 -40.29
N CYS A 129 18.45 1.97 -39.47
CA CYS A 129 19.80 1.40 -39.49
C CYS A 129 19.85 0.10 -38.66
N HIS A 130 19.26 -0.97 -39.20
CA HIS A 130 19.98 -2.19 -39.57
C HIS A 130 19.10 -3.11 -40.42
#